data_AF-A0A2E0L677-F1
#
_entry.id   AF-A0A2E0L677-F1
#
_cell.length_a   1.000
_cell.length_b   1.000
_cell.length_c   1.000
_cell.angle_alpha   90.00
_cell.angle_beta   90.00
_cell.angle_gamma   90.00
#
_symmetry.space_group_name_H-M   'P 1'
#
loop_
_entity.id
_entity.type
_entity.pdbx_description
1 polymer ?
#
loop_
_entity_poly.entity_id
_entity_poly.type
_entity_poly.pdbx_seq_one_letter_code
_entity_poly.pdbx_strand_id
1 'polypeptide(L)'
;MDITRAFTFVFEDDDWVGKVVMIIVWAFISIIPLVGLVGWAALAGYVVQMLRNMRRGDENPLPTWDNLGAKITDGANVLIAAFVYNLGNMLVACGLVLLMPAMGMMDNGDAAFASTASLVISCCLGIVLLIYNLVVWPLLAVGTIHYSQTGQIGSFFQLGHIYGTINRNASATGQWIIFGIFAGFILGLINAIPCIGWLVGLGLTVPINGHLLGQYALRLQDKPKGKPKARPVEVRR
;
A
#
# COMPACT_ATOMS: atom_id res chain seq x y z
N MET A 1 1.03 15.12 8.48
CA MET A 1 1.17 14.61 7.13
C MET A 1 1.17 15.83 6.26
N ASP A 2 2.20 15.90 5.47
CA ASP A 2 2.51 16.97 4.57
C ASP A 2 2.59 16.34 3.18
N ILE A 3 1.59 16.65 2.36
CA ILE A 3 1.50 16.11 1.02
C ILE A 3 2.53 16.77 0.11
N THR A 4 2.79 18.06 0.28
CA THR A 4 3.81 18.80 -0.47
C THR A 4 5.16 18.15 -0.27
N ARG A 5 5.53 17.88 0.99
CA ARG A 5 6.79 17.20 1.31
C ARG A 5 6.87 15.80 0.70
N ALA A 6 5.75 15.09 0.54
CA ALA A 6 5.76 13.78 -0.13
C ALA A 6 6.09 13.85 -1.62
N PHE A 7 5.89 15.00 -2.29
CA PHE A 7 6.30 15.23 -3.67
C PHE A 7 7.69 15.88 -3.79
N THR A 8 8.09 16.74 -2.84
CA THR A 8 9.36 17.47 -2.93
C THR A 8 10.57 16.70 -2.40
N PHE A 9 10.39 15.85 -1.37
CA PHE A 9 11.52 15.20 -0.69
C PHE A 9 12.40 14.36 -1.62
N VAL A 10 11.85 13.85 -2.73
CA VAL A 10 12.61 13.06 -3.70
C VAL A 10 13.72 13.91 -4.31
N PHE A 11 13.45 15.19 -4.57
CA PHE A 11 14.37 16.10 -5.23
C PHE A 11 15.33 16.80 -4.27
N GLU A 12 15.16 16.61 -2.96
CA GLU A 12 16.04 17.15 -1.91
C GLU A 12 17.30 16.30 -1.70
N ASP A 13 17.34 15.08 -2.23
CA ASP A 13 18.46 14.14 -2.11
C ASP A 13 19.48 14.33 -3.25
N ASP A 14 20.75 14.52 -2.94
CA ASP A 14 21.80 14.78 -3.95
C ASP A 14 21.91 13.66 -5.01
N ASP A 15 21.65 12.41 -4.62
CA ASP A 15 21.74 11.21 -5.47
C ASP A 15 20.36 10.71 -5.95
N TRP A 16 19.35 11.58 -5.95
CA TRP A 16 17.97 11.19 -6.28
C TRP A 16 17.83 10.54 -7.65
N VAL A 17 18.57 11.03 -8.65
CA VAL A 17 18.50 10.53 -10.03
C VAL A 17 18.85 9.05 -10.08
N GLY A 18 19.96 8.65 -9.44
CA GLY A 18 20.39 7.26 -9.43
C GLY A 18 19.39 6.34 -8.72
N LYS A 19 18.80 6.83 -7.63
CA LYS A 19 17.79 6.08 -6.87
C LYS A 19 16.50 5.91 -7.68
N VAL A 20 16.00 6.98 -8.32
CA VAL A 20 14.78 6.98 -9.13
C VAL A 20 14.93 6.16 -10.40
N VAL A 21 16.07 6.25 -11.10
CA VAL A 21 16.34 5.42 -12.30
C VAL A 21 16.28 3.93 -11.95
N MET A 22 16.85 3.52 -10.83
CA MET A 22 16.76 2.14 -10.38
C MET A 22 15.33 1.72 -10.00
N ILE A 23 14.51 2.63 -9.43
CA ILE A 23 13.07 2.36 -9.21
C ILE A 23 12.39 2.06 -10.56
N ILE A 24 12.68 2.86 -11.59
CA ILE A 24 12.13 2.68 -12.94
C ILE A 24 12.56 1.33 -13.53
N VAL A 25 13.84 0.95 -13.39
CA VAL A 25 14.34 -0.36 -13.85
C VAL A 25 13.59 -1.51 -13.18
N TRP A 26 13.44 -1.47 -11.86
CA TRP A 26 12.69 -2.49 -11.12
C TRP A 26 11.20 -2.50 -11.47
N ALA A 27 10.61 -1.33 -11.75
CA ALA A 27 9.24 -1.23 -12.24
C ALA A 27 9.08 -1.90 -13.62
N PHE A 28 10.03 -1.75 -14.54
CA PHE A 28 10.00 -2.48 -15.81
C PHE A 28 10.16 -3.98 -15.63
N ILE A 29 11.07 -4.42 -14.75
CA ILE A 29 11.22 -5.85 -14.41
C ILE A 29 9.89 -6.41 -13.88
N SER A 30 9.16 -5.63 -13.09
CA SER A 30 7.88 -6.01 -12.47
C SER A 30 6.75 -6.32 -13.47
N ILE A 31 6.88 -5.89 -14.73
CA ILE A 31 5.90 -6.14 -15.81
C ILE A 31 5.99 -7.58 -16.32
N ILE A 32 7.17 -8.19 -16.29
CA ILE A 32 7.39 -9.54 -16.80
C ILE A 32 6.70 -10.55 -15.86
N PRO A 33 5.80 -11.42 -16.33
CA PRO A 33 5.18 -12.42 -15.46
C PRO A 33 6.23 -13.33 -14.80
N LEU A 34 5.96 -13.77 -13.56
CA LEU A 34 6.84 -14.59 -12.70
C LEU A 34 8.16 -13.91 -12.28
N VAL A 35 8.98 -13.42 -13.22
CA VAL A 35 10.20 -12.66 -12.91
C VAL A 35 9.87 -11.34 -12.22
N GLY A 36 8.74 -10.74 -12.60
CA GLY A 36 8.25 -9.49 -12.05
C GLY A 36 7.89 -9.57 -10.58
N LEU A 37 7.66 -10.77 -10.02
CA LEU A 37 7.52 -10.95 -8.57
C LEU A 37 8.78 -10.47 -7.83
N VAL A 38 9.96 -10.68 -8.41
CA VAL A 38 11.22 -10.17 -7.85
C VAL A 38 11.29 -8.65 -7.94
N GLY A 39 10.79 -8.05 -9.02
CA GLY A 39 10.69 -6.59 -9.15
C GLY A 39 9.73 -5.98 -8.14
N TRP A 40 8.55 -6.56 -7.99
CA TRP A 40 7.59 -6.17 -6.96
C TRP A 40 8.17 -6.34 -5.54
N ALA A 41 8.93 -7.40 -5.30
CA ALA A 41 9.60 -7.62 -4.02
C ALA A 41 10.69 -6.56 -3.77
N ALA A 42 11.52 -6.25 -4.76
CA ALA A 42 12.55 -5.22 -4.64
C ALA A 42 11.94 -3.85 -4.30
N LEU A 43 10.85 -3.46 -4.98
CA LEU A 43 10.13 -2.21 -4.73
C LEU A 43 9.44 -2.19 -3.36
N ALA A 44 8.79 -3.30 -2.95
CA ALA A 44 8.16 -3.38 -1.64
C ALA A 44 9.20 -3.32 -0.51
N GLY A 45 10.34 -4.00 -0.67
CA GLY A 45 11.46 -3.92 0.26
C GLY A 45 12.09 -2.54 0.34
N TYR A 46 12.17 -1.84 -0.80
CA TYR A 46 12.58 -0.45 -0.85
C TYR A 46 11.69 0.42 0.05
N VAL A 47 10.37 0.27 -0.03
CA VAL A 47 9.42 0.97 0.85
C VAL A 47 9.65 0.60 2.32
N VAL A 48 9.86 -0.68 2.64
CA VAL A 48 10.14 -1.11 4.03
C VAL A 48 11.41 -0.45 4.58
N GLN A 49 12.49 -0.38 3.80
CA GLN A 49 13.71 0.30 4.23
C GLN A 49 13.51 1.81 4.36
N MET A 50 12.74 2.42 3.47
CA MET A 50 12.40 3.85 3.60
C MET A 50 11.62 4.13 4.88
N LEU A 51 10.68 3.26 5.27
CA LEU A 51 9.99 3.36 6.56
C LEU A 51 10.97 3.28 7.74
N ARG A 52 11.98 2.41 7.67
CA ARG A 52 13.02 2.30 8.69
C ARG A 52 13.87 3.58 8.74
N ASN A 53 14.26 4.14 7.59
CA ASN A 53 15.02 5.39 7.51
C ASN A 53 14.25 6.57 8.12
N MET A 54 12.99 6.76 7.71
CA MET A 54 12.13 7.82 8.25
C MET A 54 11.93 7.68 9.75
N ARG A 55 11.83 6.46 10.27
CA ARG A 55 11.70 6.21 11.72
C ARG A 55 12.99 6.52 12.48
N ARG A 56 14.16 6.29 11.87
CA ARG A 56 15.46 6.69 12.45
C ARG A 56 15.66 8.21 12.45
N GLY A 57 14.85 8.94 11.69
CA GLY A 57 15.00 10.38 11.52
C GLY A 57 16.12 10.76 10.55
N ASP A 58 16.45 9.85 9.62
CA ASP A 58 17.47 10.10 8.60
C ASP A 58 17.03 11.30 7.73
N GLU A 59 17.93 12.26 7.50
CA GLU A 59 17.65 13.53 6.80
C GLU A 59 17.21 13.27 5.34
N ASN A 60 17.86 12.31 4.69
CA ASN A 60 17.54 11.80 3.36
C ASN A 60 16.95 10.38 3.46
N PRO A 61 15.61 10.24 3.52
CA PRO A 61 15.00 8.95 3.81
C PRO A 61 15.05 7.97 2.64
N LEU A 62 15.32 8.43 1.41
CA LEU A 62 15.41 7.61 0.19
C LEU A 62 16.50 6.54 0.31
N PRO A 63 16.14 5.24 0.36
CA PRO A 63 17.13 4.17 0.44
C PRO A 63 18.05 4.13 -0.77
N THR A 64 19.31 3.82 -0.52
CA THR A 64 20.28 3.37 -1.54
C THR A 64 19.90 1.97 -2.03
N TRP A 65 20.41 1.57 -3.20
CA TRP A 65 20.15 0.25 -3.80
C TRP A 65 21.15 -0.84 -3.40
N ASP A 66 21.87 -0.61 -2.31
CA ASP A 66 22.72 -1.60 -1.66
C ASP A 66 21.88 -2.73 -1.04
N ASN A 67 22.52 -3.87 -0.74
CA ASN A 67 21.89 -4.98 -0.02
C ASN A 67 20.56 -5.47 -0.66
N LEU A 68 20.55 -5.61 -1.99
CA LEU A 68 19.37 -6.07 -2.75
C LEU A 68 18.75 -7.35 -2.18
N GLY A 69 19.56 -8.29 -1.70
CA GLY A 69 19.07 -9.53 -1.08
C GLY A 69 18.18 -9.27 0.15
N ALA A 70 18.54 -8.32 1.00
CA ALA A 70 17.73 -7.95 2.16
C ALA A 70 16.42 -7.26 1.73
N LYS A 71 16.49 -6.34 0.76
CA LYS A 71 15.30 -5.67 0.20
C LYS A 71 14.33 -6.68 -0.43
N ILE A 72 14.83 -7.59 -1.26
CA ILE A 72 14.00 -8.62 -1.90
C ILE A 72 13.38 -9.52 -0.84
N THR A 73 14.11 -9.89 0.21
CA THR A 73 13.56 -10.73 1.31
C THR A 73 12.46 -9.98 2.07
N ASP A 74 12.70 -8.72 2.45
CA ASP A 74 11.72 -7.89 3.12
C ASP A 74 10.46 -7.67 2.28
N GLY A 75 10.64 -7.40 0.99
CA GLY A 75 9.52 -7.20 0.08
C GLY A 75 8.81 -8.49 -0.29
N ALA A 76 9.49 -9.63 -0.35
CA ALA A 76 8.86 -10.94 -0.53
C ALA A 76 7.89 -11.22 0.62
N ASN A 77 8.25 -10.88 1.86
CA ASN A 77 7.35 -10.99 3.01
C ASN A 77 6.12 -10.06 2.88
N VAL A 78 6.32 -8.83 2.40
CA VAL A 78 5.21 -7.91 2.09
C VAL A 78 4.33 -8.47 0.97
N LEU A 79 4.90 -9.10 -0.05
CA LEU A 79 4.13 -9.71 -1.14
C LEU A 79 3.35 -10.94 -0.70
N ILE A 80 3.92 -11.79 0.16
CA ILE A 80 3.19 -12.92 0.75
C ILE A 80 1.99 -12.39 1.53
N ALA A 81 2.17 -11.35 2.35
CA ALA A 81 1.06 -10.72 3.04
C ALA A 81 0.05 -10.14 2.04
N ALA A 82 0.50 -9.36 1.05
CA ALA A 82 -0.38 -8.80 0.02
C ALA A 82 -1.17 -9.88 -0.72
N PHE A 83 -0.56 -11.02 -1.03
CA PHE A 83 -1.21 -12.16 -1.66
C PHE A 83 -2.32 -12.75 -0.77
N VAL A 84 -2.04 -12.99 0.52
CA VAL A 84 -3.05 -13.49 1.46
C VAL A 84 -4.21 -12.51 1.62
N TYR A 85 -3.92 -11.21 1.70
CA TYR A 85 -4.95 -10.17 1.79
C TYR A 85 -5.75 -10.00 0.48
N ASN A 86 -5.16 -10.34 -0.67
CA ASN A 86 -5.86 -10.34 -1.96
C ASN A 86 -6.61 -11.64 -2.25
N LEU A 87 -6.51 -12.66 -1.41
CA LEU A 87 -7.22 -13.93 -1.60
C LEU A 87 -8.75 -13.72 -1.70
N GLY A 88 -9.30 -12.79 -0.91
CA GLY A 88 -10.71 -12.40 -1.00
C GLY A 88 -11.06 -11.80 -2.36
N ASN A 89 -10.23 -10.90 -2.89
CA ASN A 89 -10.41 -10.35 -4.23
C ASN A 89 -10.34 -11.45 -5.30
N MET A 90 -9.42 -12.41 -5.16
CA MET A 90 -9.24 -13.51 -6.10
C MET A 90 -10.43 -14.48 -6.11
N LEU A 91 -10.97 -14.82 -4.94
CA LEU A 91 -12.17 -15.65 -4.82
C LEU A 91 -13.39 -14.99 -5.49
N VAL A 92 -13.58 -13.69 -5.27
CA VAL A 92 -14.67 -12.94 -5.89
C VAL A 92 -14.47 -12.83 -7.41
N ALA A 93 -13.24 -12.55 -7.86
CA ALA A 93 -12.92 -12.48 -9.28
C ALA A 93 -13.11 -13.82 -10.00
N CYS A 94 -12.64 -14.93 -9.42
CA CYS A 94 -12.88 -16.28 -9.94
C CYS A 94 -14.37 -16.61 -9.97
N GLY A 95 -15.12 -16.28 -8.90
CA GLY A 95 -16.56 -16.44 -8.85
C GLY A 95 -17.27 -15.68 -9.98
N LEU A 96 -16.90 -14.43 -10.22
CA LEU A 96 -17.48 -13.62 -11.30
C LEU A 96 -17.17 -14.21 -12.68
N VAL A 97 -15.93 -14.65 -12.92
CA VAL A 97 -15.52 -15.27 -14.20
C VAL A 97 -16.26 -16.57 -14.46
N LEU A 98 -16.48 -17.39 -13.43
CA LEU A 98 -17.23 -18.65 -13.56
C LEU A 98 -18.74 -18.43 -13.78
N LEU A 99 -19.27 -17.29 -13.32
CA LEU A 99 -20.67 -16.92 -13.53
C LEU A 99 -20.91 -16.30 -14.92
N MET A 100 -19.89 -15.73 -15.57
CA MET A 100 -20.04 -15.12 -16.91
C MET A 100 -20.60 -16.09 -17.98
N PRO A 101 -20.13 -17.35 -18.11
CA PRO A 101 -20.72 -18.32 -19.04
C PRO A 101 -22.18 -18.68 -18.70
N ALA A 102 -22.52 -18.78 -17.41
CA ALA A 102 -23.89 -19.05 -16.97
C ALA A 102 -24.86 -17.90 -17.33
N MET A 103 -24.33 -16.69 -17.52
CA MET A 103 -25.08 -15.50 -17.92
C MET A 103 -25.11 -15.29 -19.44
N GLY A 104 -24.18 -15.91 -20.18
CA GLY A 104 -24.10 -15.88 -21.65
C GLY A 104 -24.75 -17.07 -22.36
N MET A 105 -25.21 -18.11 -21.63
CA MET A 105 -25.86 -19.30 -22.21
C MET A 105 -27.40 -19.29 -22.13
N MET A 106 -28.05 -18.13 -22.03
CA MET A 106 -29.47 -18.02 -22.39
C MET A 106 -29.60 -17.84 -23.91
N ASP A 107 -29.44 -18.95 -24.64
CA ASP A 107 -29.67 -19.05 -26.09
C ASP A 107 -31.18 -18.99 -26.45
N ASN A 108 -32.04 -18.62 -25.49
CA ASN A 108 -33.50 -18.55 -25.68
C ASN A 108 -34.06 -17.25 -25.08
N GLY A 109 -34.13 -16.19 -25.89
CA GLY A 109 -35.22 -15.22 -25.83
C GLY A 109 -34.97 -13.87 -25.18
N ASP A 110 -34.30 -13.76 -24.03
CA ASP A 110 -34.27 -12.48 -23.28
C ASP A 110 -32.84 -11.97 -23.02
N ALA A 111 -32.13 -11.61 -24.09
CA ALA A 111 -30.83 -10.93 -24.02
C ALA A 111 -30.90 -9.63 -23.16
N ALA A 112 -32.07 -8.99 -23.09
CA ALA A 112 -32.34 -7.83 -22.24
C ALA A 112 -32.34 -8.18 -20.73
N PHE A 113 -32.83 -9.36 -20.34
CA PHE A 113 -32.83 -9.80 -18.95
C PHE A 113 -31.42 -10.20 -18.49
N ALA A 114 -30.68 -10.93 -19.33
CA ALA A 114 -29.29 -11.32 -19.05
C ALA A 114 -28.35 -10.11 -18.91
N SER A 115 -28.52 -9.08 -19.77
CA SER A 115 -27.74 -7.84 -19.71
C SER A 115 -28.11 -6.93 -18.53
N THR A 116 -29.39 -6.90 -18.13
CA THR A 116 -29.81 -6.14 -16.95
C THR A 116 -29.35 -6.82 -15.65
N ALA A 117 -29.48 -8.15 -15.56
CA ALA A 117 -29.02 -8.93 -14.42
C ALA A 117 -27.48 -8.85 -14.25
N SER A 118 -26.72 -8.87 -15.35
CA SER A 118 -25.26 -8.71 -15.32
C SER A 118 -24.82 -7.35 -14.80
N LEU A 119 -25.50 -6.28 -15.20
CA LEU A 119 -25.21 -4.94 -14.71
C LEU A 119 -25.51 -4.80 -13.21
N VAL A 120 -26.65 -5.33 -12.75
CA VAL A 120 -27.04 -5.26 -11.33
C VAL A 120 -26.08 -6.06 -10.45
N ILE A 121 -25.75 -7.30 -10.84
CA ILE A 121 -24.80 -8.15 -10.10
C ILE A 121 -23.42 -7.49 -10.07
N SER A 122 -22.94 -6.97 -11.20
CA SER A 122 -21.64 -6.27 -11.26
C SER A 122 -21.62 -5.01 -10.41
N CYS A 123 -22.72 -4.26 -10.35
CA CYS A 123 -22.84 -3.06 -9.52
C CYS A 123 -22.80 -3.40 -8.02
N CYS A 124 -23.61 -4.38 -7.58
CA CYS A 124 -23.63 -4.79 -6.18
C CYS A 124 -22.30 -5.41 -5.74
N LEU A 125 -21.73 -6.30 -6.56
CA LEU A 125 -20.44 -6.94 -6.28
C LEU A 125 -19.29 -5.92 -6.29
N GLY A 126 -19.34 -4.94 -7.19
CA GLY A 126 -18.39 -3.83 -7.25
C GLY A 126 -18.37 -3.00 -5.97
N ILE A 127 -19.55 -2.70 -5.39
CA ILE A 127 -19.64 -1.98 -4.10
C ILE A 127 -19.04 -2.82 -2.97
N VAL A 128 -19.34 -4.12 -2.92
CA VAL A 128 -18.76 -5.02 -1.90
C VAL A 128 -17.24 -5.08 -2.02
N LEU A 129 -16.71 -5.19 -3.24
CA LEU A 129 -15.27 -5.17 -3.51
C LEU A 129 -14.63 -3.83 -3.14
N LEU A 130 -15.31 -2.71 -3.41
CA LEU A 130 -14.83 -1.39 -3.05
C LEU A 130 -14.69 -1.25 -1.53
N ILE A 131 -15.70 -1.67 -0.77
CA ILE A 131 -15.66 -1.67 0.70
C ILE A 131 -14.54 -2.61 1.20
N TYR A 132 -14.43 -3.80 0.62
CA TYR A 132 -13.38 -4.76 0.96
C TYR A 132 -11.98 -4.15 0.77
N ASN A 133 -11.71 -3.56 -0.39
CA ASN A 133 -10.40 -2.94 -0.68
C ASN A 133 -10.14 -1.71 0.20
N LEU A 134 -11.18 -0.93 0.51
CA LEU A 134 -11.05 0.21 1.43
C LEU A 134 -10.67 -0.22 2.86
N VAL A 135 -11.05 -1.43 3.28
CA VAL A 135 -10.68 -2.00 4.58
C VAL A 135 -9.33 -2.71 4.53
N VAL A 136 -9.06 -3.48 3.48
CA VAL A 136 -7.82 -4.24 3.31
C VAL A 136 -6.60 -3.34 3.13
N TRP A 137 -6.74 -2.26 2.39
CA TRP A 137 -5.63 -1.34 2.10
C TRP A 137 -4.97 -0.74 3.36
N PRO A 138 -5.72 -0.15 4.32
CA PRO A 138 -5.13 0.32 5.57
C PRO A 138 -4.65 -0.82 6.48
N LEU A 139 -5.27 -2.00 6.45
CA LEU A 139 -4.77 -3.16 7.20
C LEU A 139 -3.37 -3.57 6.71
N LEU A 140 -3.18 -3.67 5.39
CA LEU A 140 -1.89 -3.98 4.80
C LEU A 140 -0.86 -2.87 5.08
N ALA A 141 -1.26 -1.59 4.99
CA ALA A 141 -0.40 -0.45 5.30
C ALA A 141 0.13 -0.49 6.75
N VAL A 142 -0.75 -0.69 7.73
CA VAL A 142 -0.36 -0.80 9.15
C VAL A 142 0.43 -2.09 9.40
N GLY A 143 0.09 -3.19 8.72
CA GLY A 143 0.87 -4.42 8.72
C GLY A 143 2.32 -4.18 8.27
N THR A 144 2.52 -3.48 7.15
CA THR A 144 3.86 -3.11 6.63
C THR A 144 4.62 -2.21 7.59
N ILE A 145 3.92 -1.28 8.25
CA ILE A 145 4.51 -0.45 9.30
C ILE A 145 5.01 -1.33 10.45
N HIS A 146 4.20 -2.23 11.01
CA HIS A 146 4.66 -3.12 12.08
C HIS A 146 5.74 -4.10 11.63
N TYR A 147 5.67 -4.59 10.40
CA TYR A 147 6.72 -5.43 9.81
C TYR A 147 8.05 -4.68 9.74
N SER A 148 8.05 -3.41 9.31
CA SER A 148 9.28 -2.60 9.27
C SER A 148 9.95 -2.45 10.64
N GLN A 149 9.17 -2.56 11.73
CA GLN A 149 9.63 -2.48 13.12
C GLN A 149 10.10 -3.82 13.69
N THR A 150 9.47 -4.92 13.29
CA THR A 150 9.63 -6.25 13.92
C THR A 150 10.44 -7.23 13.07
N GLY A 151 10.43 -7.08 11.74
CA GLY A 151 11.01 -8.03 10.78
C GLY A 151 10.28 -9.37 10.71
N GLN A 152 9.15 -9.53 11.41
CA GLN A 152 8.42 -10.79 11.50
C GLN A 152 7.20 -10.79 10.58
N ILE A 153 7.08 -11.80 9.71
CA ILE A 153 5.92 -11.93 8.81
C ILE A 153 4.60 -12.09 9.58
N GLY A 154 4.64 -12.63 10.80
CA GLY A 154 3.47 -12.76 11.67
C GLY A 154 2.81 -11.42 12.00
N SER A 155 3.54 -10.31 11.94
CA SER A 155 3.02 -8.96 12.21
C SER A 155 1.94 -8.51 11.22
N PHE A 156 1.90 -9.08 10.01
CA PHE A 156 0.84 -8.81 9.05
C PHE A 156 -0.49 -9.47 9.42
N PHE A 157 -0.47 -10.58 10.17
CA PHE A 157 -1.67 -11.39 10.46
C PHE A 157 -2.29 -11.11 11.84
N GLN A 158 -1.73 -10.16 12.59
CA GLN A 158 -2.27 -9.73 13.88
C GLN A 158 -3.46 -8.77 13.69
N LEU A 159 -4.51 -9.24 13.00
CA LEU A 159 -5.65 -8.42 12.56
C LEU A 159 -6.32 -7.66 13.71
N GLY A 160 -6.45 -8.27 14.89
CA GLY A 160 -7.02 -7.59 16.06
C GLY A 160 -6.20 -6.40 16.55
N HIS A 161 -4.86 -6.53 16.56
CA HIS A 161 -3.95 -5.44 16.94
C HIS A 161 -3.92 -4.33 15.88
N ILE A 162 -3.85 -4.72 14.60
CA ILE A 162 -3.86 -3.80 13.46
C ILE A 162 -5.17 -3.01 13.44
N TYR A 163 -6.31 -3.69 13.52
CA TYR A 163 -7.63 -3.04 13.54
C TYR A 163 -7.78 -2.11 14.74
N GLY A 164 -7.34 -2.52 15.92
CA GLY A 164 -7.31 -1.65 17.10
C GLY A 164 -6.43 -0.41 16.90
N THR A 165 -5.30 -0.54 16.20
CA THR A 165 -4.40 0.57 15.87
C THR A 165 -5.04 1.54 14.88
N ILE A 166 -5.73 1.02 13.85
CA ILE A 166 -6.49 1.83 12.89
C ILE A 166 -7.61 2.58 13.60
N ASN A 167 -8.42 1.91 14.42
CA ASN A 167 -9.57 2.53 15.06
C ASN A 167 -9.17 3.63 16.06
N ARG A 168 -8.08 3.42 16.83
CA ARG A 168 -7.51 4.46 17.73
C ARG A 168 -6.94 5.66 16.96
N ASN A 169 -6.52 5.43 15.72
CA ASN A 169 -5.91 6.42 14.86
C ASN A 169 -6.76 6.75 13.62
N ALA A 170 -8.08 6.59 13.71
CA ALA A 170 -8.97 6.71 12.55
C ALA A 170 -8.82 8.05 11.82
N SER A 171 -8.58 9.14 12.55
CA SER A 171 -8.29 10.46 11.96
C SER A 171 -7.01 10.48 11.13
N ALA A 172 -5.95 9.83 11.59
CA ALA A 172 -4.68 9.75 10.88
C ALA A 172 -4.76 8.78 9.69
N THR A 173 -5.44 7.64 9.86
CA THR A 173 -5.72 6.70 8.76
C THR A 173 -6.55 7.37 7.67
N GLY A 174 -7.61 8.10 8.03
CA GLY A 174 -8.42 8.86 7.08
C GLY A 174 -7.61 9.90 6.31
N GLN A 175 -6.74 10.65 7.00
CA GLN A 175 -5.86 11.61 6.33
C GLN A 175 -4.87 10.93 5.36
N TRP A 176 -4.28 9.79 5.75
CA TRP A 176 -3.43 9.00 4.86
C TRP A 176 -4.18 8.53 3.62
N ILE A 177 -5.43 8.05 3.78
CA ILE A 177 -6.25 7.61 2.64
C ILE A 177 -6.54 8.77 1.69
N ILE A 178 -6.99 9.92 2.22
CA ILE A 178 -7.30 11.10 1.40
C ILE A 178 -6.05 11.57 0.65
N PHE A 179 -4.90 11.62 1.32
CA PHE A 179 -3.65 12.05 0.69
C PHE A 179 -3.14 11.04 -0.34
N GLY A 180 -3.33 9.74 -0.10
CA GLY A 180 -3.02 8.69 -1.06
C GLY A 180 -3.88 8.79 -2.32
N ILE A 181 -5.20 9.04 -2.17
CA ILE A 181 -6.10 9.25 -3.30
C ILE A 181 -5.71 10.51 -4.09
N PHE A 182 -5.44 11.61 -3.39
CA PHE A 182 -5.02 12.86 -4.04
C PHE A 182 -3.67 12.72 -4.75
N ALA A 183 -2.70 12.04 -4.14
CA ALA A 183 -1.42 11.75 -4.76
C ALA A 183 -1.58 10.85 -5.98
N GLY A 184 -2.44 9.82 -5.89
CA GLY A 184 -2.80 8.96 -7.02
C GLY A 184 -3.47 9.74 -8.15
N PHE A 185 -4.33 10.71 -7.84
CA PHE A 185 -4.96 11.57 -8.84
C PHE A 185 -3.92 12.42 -9.59
N ILE A 186 -3.01 13.08 -8.87
CA ILE A 186 -1.92 13.87 -9.48
C ILE A 186 -1.01 12.98 -10.34
N LEU A 187 -0.61 11.82 -9.83
CA LEU A 187 0.21 10.86 -10.58
C LEU A 187 -0.54 10.33 -11.81
N GLY A 188 -1.86 10.17 -11.73
CA GLY A 188 -2.72 9.84 -12.85
C GLY A 188 -2.68 10.89 -13.96
N LEU A 189 -2.73 12.18 -13.59
CA LEU A 189 -2.59 13.29 -14.55
C LEU A 189 -1.20 13.31 -15.22
N ILE A 190 -0.14 13.01 -14.47
CA ILE A 190 1.22 12.87 -15.01
C ILE A 190 1.28 11.72 -16.00
N ASN A 191 0.70 10.57 -15.66
CA ASN A 191 0.64 9.37 -16.51
C ASN A 191 -0.22 9.55 -17.77
N ALA A 192 -1.06 10.60 -17.85
CA ALA A 192 -1.80 10.93 -19.07
C ALA A 192 -0.87 11.42 -20.20
N ILE A 193 0.32 11.91 -19.86
CA ILE A 193 1.34 12.30 -20.85
C ILE A 193 2.12 11.05 -21.28
N PRO A 194 2.07 10.65 -22.56
CA PRO A 194 2.74 9.44 -23.01
C PRO A 194 4.26 9.54 -22.89
N CYS A 195 4.91 8.39 -22.69
CA CYS A 195 6.37 8.21 -22.57
C CYS A 195 7.01 8.92 -21.37
N ILE A 196 7.11 10.25 -21.38
CA ILE A 196 7.77 11.03 -20.33
C ILE A 196 6.96 10.95 -19.03
N GLY A 197 5.64 11.14 -19.14
CA GLY A 197 4.75 11.04 -17.99
C GLY A 197 4.78 9.66 -17.36
N TRP A 198 4.88 8.60 -18.16
CA TRP A 198 5.00 7.23 -17.66
C TRP A 198 6.31 6.99 -16.91
N LEU A 199 7.44 7.45 -17.45
CA LEU A 199 8.73 7.29 -16.77
C LEU A 199 8.78 8.05 -15.45
N VAL A 200 8.33 9.32 -15.45
CA VAL A 200 8.24 10.14 -14.25
C VAL A 200 7.25 9.55 -13.25
N GLY A 201 6.09 9.09 -13.72
CA GLY A 201 5.08 8.45 -12.89
C GLY A 201 5.60 7.18 -12.23
N LEU A 202 6.26 6.29 -12.98
CA LEU A 202 6.86 5.06 -12.42
C LEU A 202 7.94 5.38 -11.37
N GLY A 203 8.80 6.35 -11.67
CA GLY A 203 9.89 6.75 -10.77
C GLY A 203 9.41 7.39 -9.46
N LEU A 204 8.33 8.18 -9.51
CA LEU A 204 7.83 8.94 -8.36
C LEU A 204 6.74 8.20 -7.57
N THR A 205 6.03 7.23 -8.17
CA THR A 205 4.94 6.52 -7.50
C THR A 205 5.41 5.83 -6.22
N VAL A 206 6.52 5.09 -6.27
CA VAL A 206 7.02 4.32 -5.13
C VAL A 206 7.52 5.24 -4.00
N PRO A 207 8.37 6.26 -4.24
CA PRO A 207 8.80 7.20 -3.21
C PRO A 207 7.64 7.97 -2.58
N ILE A 208 6.72 8.51 -3.37
CA ILE A 208 5.60 9.32 -2.85
C ILE A 208 4.73 8.47 -1.92
N ASN A 209 4.30 7.28 -2.38
CA ASN A 209 3.44 6.41 -1.59
C ASN A 209 4.14 5.90 -0.32
N GLY A 210 5.42 5.52 -0.44
CA GLY A 210 6.18 5.07 0.72
C GLY A 210 6.45 6.21 1.72
N HIS A 211 6.65 7.45 1.27
CA HIS A 211 6.84 8.59 2.16
C HIS A 211 5.54 8.96 2.88
N LEU A 212 4.39 8.95 2.18
CA LEU A 212 3.08 9.09 2.81
C LEU A 212 2.84 7.99 3.85
N LEU A 213 3.22 6.74 3.54
CA LEU A 213 3.16 5.63 4.48
C LEU A 213 4.10 5.83 5.69
N GLY A 214 5.28 6.42 5.49
CA GLY A 214 6.21 6.75 6.58
C GLY A 214 5.70 7.87 7.48
N GLN A 215 5.13 8.94 6.91
CA GLN A 215 4.46 9.97 7.70
C GLN A 215 3.27 9.40 8.50
N TYR A 216 2.56 8.41 7.94
CA TYR A 216 1.54 7.68 8.66
C TYR A 216 2.14 6.88 9.83
N ALA A 217 3.23 6.15 9.58
CA ALA A 217 3.96 5.39 10.59
C ALA A 217 4.42 6.23 11.78
N LEU A 218 4.89 7.45 11.52
CA LEU A 218 5.34 8.39 12.57
C LEU A 218 4.15 8.86 13.43
N ARG A 219 3.02 9.22 12.79
CA ARG A 219 1.82 9.63 13.53
C ARG A 219 1.18 8.53 14.38
N LEU A 220 1.33 7.27 13.97
CA LEU A 220 0.89 6.14 14.79
C LEU A 220 1.71 5.99 16.08
N GLN A 221 2.94 6.52 16.12
CA GLN A 221 3.81 6.53 17.29
C GLN A 221 3.58 7.75 18.19
N ASP A 222 3.21 8.89 17.61
CA ASP A 222 3.00 10.16 18.35
C ASP A 222 1.74 10.20 19.22
N LYS A 223 0.71 9.38 18.94
CA LYS A 223 -0.44 9.29 19.87
C LYS A 223 -0.06 8.41 21.07
N PRO A 224 0.07 8.97 22.28
CA PRO A 224 0.52 8.20 23.42
C PRO A 224 -0.46 7.06 23.70
N LYS A 225 0.09 5.87 23.97
CA LYS A 225 -0.62 4.80 24.66
C LYS A 225 -1.30 5.43 25.88
N GLY A 226 -2.60 5.16 26.04
CA GLY A 226 -3.49 5.86 26.97
C GLY A 226 -2.88 6.16 28.34
N LYS A 227 -3.28 7.31 28.90
CA LYS A 227 -2.91 7.90 30.19
C LYS A 227 -2.06 6.98 31.08
N PRO A 228 -0.82 7.37 31.45
CA PRO A 228 -0.08 6.66 32.48
C PRO A 228 -0.97 6.53 33.71
N LYS A 229 -1.23 5.30 34.18
CA LYS A 229 -1.83 5.10 35.50
C LYS A 229 -0.93 5.86 36.48
N ALA A 230 -1.48 6.88 37.14
CA ALA A 230 -0.78 7.61 38.17
C ALA A 230 -0.27 6.60 39.20
N ARG A 231 1.05 6.49 39.35
CA ARG A 231 1.63 5.76 40.47
C ARG A 231 1.19 6.51 41.74
N PRO A 232 0.59 5.83 42.73
CA PRO A 232 0.28 6.47 43.99
C PRO A 232 1.62 6.95 44.58
N VAL A 233 1.69 8.24 44.87
CA VAL A 233 2.81 8.85 45.58
C VAL A 233 2.78 8.25 46.99
N GLU A 234 3.73 7.34 47.27
CA GLU A 234 3.98 6.93 48.65
C GLU A 234 4.47 8.16 49.42
N VAL A 235 3.56 8.73 50.21
CA VAL A 235 3.88 9.73 51.21
C VAL A 235 4.69 9.02 52.29
N ARG A 236 6.01 9.13 52.19
CA ARG A 236 6.93 8.69 53.24
C ARG A 236 6.74 9.65 54.42
N ARG A 237 6.05 9.20 55.46
CA ARG A 237 6.05 9.83 56.79
C ARG A 237 7.22 9.33 57.61
#